data_AF-F0GZW8-F1
#
_entry.id   AF-F0GZW8-F1
#
_cell.length_a   1.000
_cell.length_b   1.000
_cell.length_c   1.000
_cell.angle_alpha   90.00
_cell.angle_beta   90.00
_cell.angle_gamma   90.00
#
_symmetry.space_group_name_H-M   'P 1'
#
loop_
_entity.id
_entity.type
_entity.pdbx_description
1 polymer ?
#
loop_
_entity_poly.entity_id
_entity_poly.type
_entity_poly.pdbx_seq_one_letter_code
_entity_poly.pdbx_strand_id
1 'polypeptide(L)'
;MKKRFERFLSTSLLLTILVVLLSNLMLILTKINPQIVNHIWNISFIISWVIMLAYPLYILMEKNSRGYSIFLALISVVVFSLLSFHALLVISNYTPLLPKYIAVDGRITDYWQEIFYSGLIIIYVGHIINLVLIKRIKNKEEIKN
;
A
#
# COMPACT_ATOMS: atom_id res chain seq x y z
N MET A 1 -17.41 -16.54 -0.34
CA MET A 1 -16.36 -15.96 -1.21
C MET A 1 -16.03 -14.50 -0.91
N LYS A 2 -17.00 -13.64 -0.56
CA LYS A 2 -16.82 -12.18 -0.35
C LYS A 2 -15.75 -11.78 0.68
N LYS A 3 -15.87 -12.23 1.95
CA LYS A 3 -14.83 -12.01 3.00
C LYS A 3 -13.44 -12.60 2.65
N ARG A 4 -13.35 -13.55 1.70
CA ARG A 4 -12.07 -14.17 1.27
C ARG A 4 -11.28 -13.23 0.36
N PHE A 5 -11.96 -12.47 -0.50
CA PHE A 5 -11.32 -11.52 -1.41
C PHE A 5 -10.85 -10.25 -0.70
N GLU A 6 -11.65 -9.71 0.23
CA GLU A 6 -11.21 -8.63 1.14
C GLU A 6 -9.92 -9.00 1.87
N ARG A 7 -9.89 -10.23 2.41
CA ARG A 7 -8.72 -10.78 3.11
C ARG A 7 -7.52 -10.87 2.16
N PHE A 8 -7.73 -11.37 0.95
CA PHE A 8 -6.69 -11.46 -0.06
C PHE A 8 -6.11 -10.08 -0.41
N LEU A 9 -6.96 -9.09 -0.70
CA LEU A 9 -6.51 -7.73 -0.99
C LEU A 9 -5.72 -7.12 0.17
N SER A 10 -6.23 -7.26 1.40
CA SER A 10 -5.54 -6.75 2.59
C SER A 10 -4.19 -7.45 2.80
N THR A 11 -4.12 -8.77 2.66
CA THR A 11 -2.86 -9.51 2.81
C THR A 11 -1.85 -9.17 1.72
N SER A 12 -2.29 -9.08 0.46
CA SER A 12 -1.42 -8.71 -0.66
C SER A 12 -0.89 -7.28 -0.51
N LEU A 13 -1.72 -6.35 -0.03
CA LEU A 13 -1.30 -4.99 0.27
C LEU A 13 -0.26 -4.95 1.41
N LEU A 14 -0.47 -5.71 2.48
CA LEU A 14 0.52 -5.82 3.56
C LEU A 14 1.87 -6.35 3.08
N LEU A 15 1.86 -7.44 2.31
CA LEU A 15 3.09 -8.05 1.82
C LEU A 15 3.88 -7.09 0.92
N THR A 16 3.18 -6.39 0.02
CA THR A 16 3.82 -5.48 -0.92
C THR A 16 4.39 -4.25 -0.22
N ILE A 17 3.66 -3.67 0.75
CA ILE A 17 4.18 -2.58 1.59
C ILE A 17 5.38 -3.05 2.43
N LEU A 18 5.33 -4.25 2.99
CA LEU A 18 6.45 -4.80 3.75
C LEU A 18 7.72 -4.89 2.88
N VAL A 19 7.61 -5.32 1.63
CA VAL A 19 8.76 -5.37 0.71
C VAL A 19 9.30 -3.96 0.43
N VAL A 20 8.45 -2.94 0.28
CA VAL A 20 8.88 -1.53 0.14
C VAL A 20 9.67 -1.07 1.36
N LEU A 21 9.19 -1.38 2.57
CA LEU A 21 9.87 -0.98 3.81
C LEU A 21 11.19 -1.73 4.02
N LEU A 22 11.22 -3.04 3.75
CA LEU A 22 12.41 -3.88 3.94
C LEU A 22 13.51 -3.62 2.90
N SER A 23 13.15 -3.24 1.67
CA SER A 23 14.15 -2.95 0.63
C SER A 23 15.05 -1.76 1.02
N ASN A 24 14.53 -0.76 1.73
CA ASN A 24 15.36 0.31 2.29
C ASN A 24 16.33 -0.19 3.36
N LEU A 25 15.90 -1.11 4.23
CA LEU A 25 16.77 -1.74 5.22
C LEU A 25 17.89 -2.55 4.56
N MET A 26 17.60 -3.22 3.43
CA MET A 26 18.60 -3.99 2.69
C MET A 26 19.70 -3.10 2.11
N LEU A 27 19.40 -1.89 1.63
CA LEU A 27 20.42 -0.94 1.17
C LEU A 27 21.39 -0.53 2.29
N ILE A 28 20.91 -0.43 3.53
CA ILE A 28 21.71 -0.01 4.68
C ILE A 28 22.52 -1.19 5.23
N LEU A 29 21.93 -2.38 5.30
CA LEU A 29 22.49 -3.53 6.01
C LEU A 29 23.34 -4.46 5.14
N THR A 30 23.21 -4.38 3.81
CA THR A 30 23.83 -5.35 2.91
C THR A 30 24.59 -4.67 1.78
N LYS A 31 25.72 -5.26 1.35
CA LYS A 31 26.47 -4.84 0.15
C LYS A 31 25.83 -5.35 -1.14
N ILE A 32 24.51 -5.35 -1.24
CA ILE A 32 23.78 -5.75 -2.45
C ILE A 32 23.86 -4.62 -3.48
N ASN A 33 23.86 -4.95 -4.77
CA ASN A 33 23.85 -3.96 -5.84
C ASN A 33 22.64 -3.00 -5.66
N PRO A 34 22.88 -1.67 -5.48
CA PRO A 34 21.82 -0.69 -5.27
C PRO A 34 20.77 -0.65 -6.38
N GLN A 35 21.15 -0.98 -7.62
CA GLN A 35 20.21 -1.00 -8.75
C GLN A 35 19.13 -2.08 -8.60
N ILE A 36 19.52 -3.26 -8.12
CA ILE A 36 18.61 -4.38 -7.90
C ILE A 36 17.59 -4.01 -6.81
N VAL A 37 18.08 -3.43 -5.71
CA VAL A 37 17.21 -3.04 -4.59
C VAL A 37 16.24 -1.94 -5.01
N ASN A 38 16.71 -0.96 -5.79
CA ASN A 38 15.86 0.10 -6.33
C ASN A 38 14.74 -0.44 -7.24
N HIS A 39 15.03 -1.42 -8.10
CA HIS A 39 13.99 -2.05 -8.92
C HIS A 39 12.95 -2.81 -8.09
N ILE A 40 13.38 -3.57 -7.08
CA ILE A 40 12.47 -4.28 -6.16
C ILE A 40 11.57 -3.28 -5.42
N TRP A 41 12.17 -2.19 -4.93
CA TRP A 41 11.46 -1.12 -4.24
C TRP A 41 10.39 -0.48 -5.14
N ASN A 42 10.77 -0.08 -6.36
CA ASN A 42 9.89 0.57 -7.33
C ASN A 42 8.71 -0.33 -7.73
N ILE A 43 8.98 -1.59 -8.07
CA ILE A 43 7.94 -2.55 -8.47
C ILE A 43 6.98 -2.82 -7.30
N SER A 44 7.51 -3.04 -6.10
CA SER A 44 6.69 -3.31 -4.91
C SER A 44 5.83 -2.11 -4.54
N PHE A 45 6.35 -0.89 -4.70
CA PHE A 45 5.60 0.33 -4.45
C PHE A 45 4.45 0.50 -5.46
N ILE A 46 4.69 0.31 -6.76
CA ILE A 46 3.64 0.38 -7.79
C ILE A 46 2.53 -0.64 -7.48
N ILE A 47 2.89 -1.89 -7.16
CA ILE A 47 1.91 -2.93 -6.82
C ILE A 47 1.10 -2.52 -5.58
N SER A 48 1.76 -2.03 -4.53
CA SER A 48 1.10 -1.55 -3.31
C SER A 48 0.11 -0.43 -3.63
N TRP A 49 0.53 0.54 -4.44
CA TRP A 49 -0.28 1.68 -4.85
C TRP A 49 -1.52 1.27 -5.64
N VAL A 50 -1.40 0.33 -6.58
CA VAL A 50 -2.54 -0.22 -7.34
C VAL A 50 -3.51 -0.97 -6.43
N ILE A 51 -3.01 -1.84 -5.55
CA ILE A 51 -3.87 -2.62 -4.63
C ILE A 51 -4.57 -1.69 -3.63
N MET A 52 -3.91 -0.61 -3.22
CA MET A 52 -4.48 0.42 -2.33
C MET A 52 -5.64 1.19 -2.97
N LEU A 53 -5.73 1.26 -4.30
CA LEU A 53 -6.93 1.72 -5.00
C LEU A 53 -7.97 0.60 -5.18
N ALA A 54 -7.53 -0.62 -5.48
CA ALA A 54 -8.44 -1.74 -5.69
C ALA A 54 -9.24 -2.10 -4.42
N TYR A 55 -8.63 -1.97 -3.24
CA TYR A 55 -9.26 -2.25 -1.95
C TYR A 55 -10.51 -1.38 -1.68
N PRO A 56 -10.44 -0.04 -1.70
CA PRO A 56 -11.62 0.79 -1.48
C PRO A 56 -12.69 0.59 -2.55
N LEU A 57 -12.32 0.42 -3.82
CA LEU A 57 -13.29 0.10 -4.88
C LEU A 57 -14.08 -1.18 -4.56
N TYR A 58 -13.39 -2.23 -4.12
CA TYR A 58 -14.04 -3.47 -3.72
C TYR A 58 -14.97 -3.28 -2.51
N ILE A 59 -14.51 -2.58 -1.47
CA ILE A 59 -15.28 -2.35 -0.24
C ILE A 59 -16.53 -1.50 -0.51
N LEU A 60 -16.43 -0.47 -1.34
CA LEU A 60 -17.55 0.43 -1.66
C LEU A 60 -18.63 -0.25 -2.52
N MET A 61 -18.25 -1.22 -3.35
CA MET A 61 -19.20 -2.00 -4.16
C MET A 61 -19.95 -3.06 -3.35
N GLU A 62 -19.43 -3.46 -2.19
CA GLU A 62 -20.03 -4.52 -1.38
C GLU A 62 -21.09 -3.95 -0.41
N LYS A 63 -22.35 -4.38 -0.58
CA LYS A 63 -23.51 -3.89 0.19
C LYS A 63 -23.42 -4.14 1.70
N ASN A 64 -22.66 -5.15 2.13
CA ASN A 64 -22.49 -5.55 3.53
C ASN A 64 -21.03 -5.41 3.99
N SER A 65 -20.37 -4.32 3.61
CA SER A 65 -19.04 -3.98 4.12
C SER A 65 -19.08 -3.57 5.59
N ARG A 66 -18.02 -3.93 6.33
CA ARG A 66 -17.91 -3.63 7.76
C ARG A 66 -17.54 -2.15 7.96
N GLY A 67 -18.02 -1.55 9.04
CA GLY A 67 -17.69 -0.16 9.38
C GLY A 67 -16.18 0.12 9.40
N TYR A 68 -15.38 -0.78 10.00
CA TYR A 68 -13.91 -0.64 10.00
C TYR A 68 -13.30 -0.79 8.59
N SER A 69 -13.80 -1.71 7.77
CA SER A 69 -13.32 -1.88 6.39
C SER A 69 -13.64 -0.67 5.53
N ILE A 70 -14.80 -0.04 5.73
CA ILE A 70 -15.22 1.22 5.07
C ILE A 70 -14.32 2.38 5.52
N PHE A 71 -14.08 2.52 6.83
CA PHE A 71 -13.17 3.52 7.36
C PHE A 71 -11.76 3.37 6.76
N LEU A 72 -11.24 2.13 6.74
CA LEU A 72 -9.94 1.85 6.14
C LEU A 72 -9.92 2.14 4.64
N ALA A 73 -11.00 1.86 3.91
CA ALA A 73 -11.14 2.20 2.51
C ALA A 73 -11.03 3.72 2.27
N LEU A 74 -11.66 4.55 3.12
CA LEU A 74 -11.53 6.01 3.03
C LEU A 74 -10.08 6.46 3.25
N ILE A 75 -9.39 5.90 4.24
CA ILE A 75 -7.96 6.17 4.48
C ILE A 75 -7.13 5.75 3.26
N SER A 76 -7.39 4.57 2.69
CA SER A 76 -6.69 4.08 1.50
C SER A 76 -6.81 5.05 0.32
N VAL A 77 -7.98 5.66 0.09
CA VAL A 77 -8.17 6.66 -0.97
C VAL A 77 -7.34 7.93 -0.71
N VAL A 78 -7.32 8.41 0.53
CA VAL A 78 -6.53 9.59 0.90
C VAL A 78 -5.04 9.33 0.70
N VAL A 79 -4.54 8.22 1.22
CA VAL A 79 -3.12 7.85 1.10
C VAL A 79 -2.75 7.56 -0.36
N PHE A 80 -3.61 6.89 -1.12
CA PHE A 80 -3.43 6.71 -2.57
C PHE A 80 -3.26 8.05 -3.30
N SER A 81 -4.10 9.03 -2.97
CA SER A 81 -4.07 10.36 -3.61
C SER A 81 -2.77 11.09 -3.28
N LEU A 82 -2.36 11.09 -2.01
CA LEU A 82 -1.09 11.69 -1.57
C LEU A 82 0.12 11.04 -2.25
N LEU A 83 0.10 9.72 -2.43
CA LEU A 83 1.20 8.96 -3.03
C LEU A 83 1.19 8.97 -4.56
N SER A 84 0.13 9.45 -5.20
CA SER A 84 -0.05 9.39 -6.66
C SER A 84 1.04 10.14 -7.41
N PHE A 85 1.48 11.29 -6.89
CA PHE A 85 2.58 12.03 -7.49
C PHE A 85 3.87 11.20 -7.53
N HIS A 86 4.22 10.57 -6.40
CA HIS A 86 5.41 9.72 -6.31
C HIS A 86 5.29 8.46 -7.17
N ALA A 87 4.09 7.85 -7.24
CA ALA A 87 3.83 6.71 -8.11
C ALA A 87 4.03 7.04 -9.59
N LEU A 88 3.54 8.20 -10.06
CA LEU A 88 3.71 8.62 -11.43
C LEU A 88 5.19 8.86 -11.79
N LEU A 89 5.96 9.46 -10.88
CA LEU A 89 7.41 9.60 -11.05
C LEU A 89 8.10 8.24 -11.17
N VAL A 90 7.78 7.29 -10.28
CA VAL A 90 8.35 5.95 -10.33
C VAL A 90 7.98 5.22 -11.63
N ILE A 91 6.73 5.35 -12.11
CA ILE A 91 6.26 4.75 -13.37
C ILE A 91 6.97 5.37 -14.58
N SER A 92 7.30 6.67 -14.54
CA SER A 92 8.02 7.35 -15.63
C SER A 92 9.40 6.77 -15.91
N ASN A 93 10.03 6.11 -14.93
CA ASN A 93 11.29 5.41 -15.12
C ASN A 93 11.16 4.18 -16.05
N TYR A 94 9.96 3.64 -16.18
CA TYR A 94 9.67 2.44 -16.97
C TYR A 94 8.90 2.76 -18.26
N THR A 95 8.31 3.96 -18.37
CA THR A 95 7.49 4.36 -19.52
C THR A 95 8.12 5.57 -20.21
N PRO A 96 8.70 5.40 -21.42
CA PRO A 96 9.47 6.47 -22.09
C PRO A 96 8.63 7.69 -22.49
N LEU A 97 7.31 7.56 -22.57
CA LEU A 97 6.38 8.63 -22.94
C LEU A 97 5.97 9.54 -21.78
N LEU A 98 6.32 9.18 -20.53
CA LEU A 98 6.01 10.01 -19.36
C LEU A 98 7.18 10.96 -19.07
N PRO A 99 6.90 12.26 -18.78
CA PRO A 99 7.94 13.20 -18.40
C PRO A 99 8.68 12.70 -17.16
N LYS A 100 10.00 12.52 -17.28
CA LYS A 100 10.87 12.05 -16.18
C LYS A 100 11.17 13.12 -15.14
N TYR A 101 10.85 14.38 -15.45
CA TYR A 101 11.17 15.53 -14.63
C TYR A 101 9.97 16.48 -14.61
N ILE A 102 9.24 16.48 -13.49
CA ILE A 102 8.49 17.65 -13.06
C ILE A 102 9.46 18.37 -12.12
N ALA A 103 9.86 19.60 -12.43
CA ALA A 103 10.80 20.34 -11.59
C ALA A 103 10.17 20.57 -10.21
N VAL A 104 10.61 19.80 -9.22
CA VAL A 104 10.18 19.90 -7.82
C VAL A 104 11.40 20.26 -6.98
N ASP A 105 11.27 21.30 -6.15
CA ASP A 105 12.32 21.81 -5.26
C ASP A 105 12.84 20.70 -4.31
N GLY A 106 14.15 20.66 -4.04
CA GLY A 106 14.77 19.65 -3.18
C GLY A 106 14.34 19.71 -1.70
N ARG A 107 13.80 20.83 -1.21
CA ARG A 107 13.19 20.85 0.14
C ARG A 107 11.84 20.15 0.17
N ILE A 108 11.18 20.15 -0.97
CA ILE A 108 9.89 19.49 -1.14
C ILE A 108 10.13 17.97 -1.13
N THR A 109 11.25 17.47 -1.68
CA THR A 109 11.53 16.02 -1.76
C THR A 109 11.70 15.32 -0.41
N ASP A 110 12.35 15.93 0.59
CA ASP A 110 12.54 15.30 1.91
C ASP A 110 11.22 15.21 2.68
N TYR A 111 10.42 16.28 2.66
CA TYR A 111 9.08 16.30 3.24
C TYR A 111 8.15 15.26 2.57
N TRP A 112 8.27 15.06 1.25
CA TRP A 112 7.55 14.00 0.55
C TRP A 112 7.99 12.61 0.96
N GLN A 113 9.26 12.39 1.32
CA GLN A 113 9.70 11.08 1.84
C GLN A 113 9.06 10.77 3.19
N GLU A 114 8.97 11.75 4.09
CA GLU A 114 8.31 11.56 5.39
C GLU A 114 6.82 11.26 5.23
N ILE A 115 6.12 12.03 4.38
CA ILE A 115 4.71 11.78 4.04
C ILE A 115 4.56 10.39 3.42
N PHE A 116 5.47 10.01 2.53
CA PHE A 116 5.45 8.73 1.84
C PHE A 116 5.50 7.56 2.81
N TYR A 117 6.51 7.51 3.69
CA TYR A 117 6.66 6.41 4.63
C TYR A 117 5.56 6.41 5.70
N SER A 118 5.13 7.58 6.16
CA SER A 118 4.04 7.71 7.13
C SER A 118 2.73 7.16 6.56
N GLY A 119 2.40 7.52 5.32
CA GLY A 119 1.22 7.00 4.63
C GLY A 119 1.24 5.48 4.49
N LEU A 120 2.37 4.90 4.06
CA LEU A 120 2.52 3.45 3.94
C LEU A 120 2.39 2.73 5.28
N ILE A 121 2.98 3.27 6.36
CA ILE A 121 2.89 2.70 7.71
C ILE A 121 1.43 2.72 8.21
N ILE A 122 0.71 3.83 8.02
CA ILE A 122 -0.71 3.94 8.41
C ILE A 122 -1.54 2.86 7.72
N ILE A 123 -1.36 2.68 6.40
CA ILE A 123 -2.06 1.64 5.63
C ILE A 123 -1.66 0.26 6.13
N TYR A 124 -0.37 0.02 6.35
CA TYR A 124 0.12 -1.26 6.84
C TYR A 124 -0.51 -1.64 8.19
N VAL A 125 -0.46 -0.76 9.18
CA VAL A 125 -1.07 -1.02 10.51
C VAL A 125 -2.59 -1.16 10.38
N GLY A 126 -3.24 -0.32 9.58
CA GLY A 126 -4.68 -0.36 9.34
C GLY A 126 -5.16 -1.71 8.81
N HIS A 127 -4.45 -2.29 7.84
CA HIS A 127 -4.79 -3.59 7.27
C HIS A 127 -4.46 -4.77 8.20
N ILE A 128 -3.43 -4.68 9.05
CA ILE A 128 -3.20 -5.68 10.11
C ILE A 128 -4.42 -5.76 11.03
N ILE A 129 -4.89 -4.61 11.52
CA ILE A 129 -6.05 -4.53 12.40
C ILE A 129 -7.29 -5.10 11.67
N ASN A 130 -7.49 -4.76 10.39
CA ASN A 130 -8.61 -5.29 9.62
C ASN A 130 -8.60 -6.83 9.58
N LEU A 131 -7.45 -7.43 9.29
CA LEU A 131 -7.31 -8.89 9.22
C LEU A 131 -7.57 -9.56 10.58
N VAL A 132 -7.12 -8.97 11.68
CA VAL A 132 -7.39 -9.46 13.04
C VAL A 132 -8.90 -9.43 13.34
N LEU A 133 -9.58 -8.33 12.99
CA LEU A 133 -11.03 -8.19 13.16
C LEU A 133 -11.82 -9.16 12.27
N ILE A 134 -11.35 -9.44 11.05
CA ILE A 134 -11.91 -10.47 10.17
C ILE A 134 -11.82 -11.85 10.81
N LYS A 135 -10.65 -12.21 11.35
CA LYS A 135 -10.41 -13.52 11.98
C LYS A 135 -11.24 -13.71 13.26
N ARG A 136 -11.29 -12.71 14.15
CA ARG A 136 -12.00 -12.80 15.44
C ARG A 136 -13.49 -13.10 15.28
N ILE A 137 -14.13 -12.52 14.26
CA ILE A 137 -15.56 -12.71 14.02
C ILE A 137 -15.84 -14.08 13.40
N LYS A 138 -15.00 -14.55 12.46
CA LYS A 138 -15.13 -15.89 11.89
C LYS A 138 -15.13 -16.97 12.97
N ASN A 139 -14.20 -16.87 13.93
CA ASN A 139 -14.16 -17.79 15.06
C ASN A 139 -15.41 -17.72 15.94
N LYS A 140 -16.00 -16.53 16.13
CA LYS A 140 -17.26 -16.38 16.90
C LYS A 140 -18.49 -16.97 16.16
N GLU A 141 -18.53 -16.85 14.83
CA GLU A 141 -19.56 -17.46 13.99
C GLU A 141 -19.45 -18.99 14.01
N GLU A 142 -18.23 -19.54 14.05
CA GLU A 142 -17.98 -20.99 14.12
C GLU A 142 -18.27 -21.62 15.49
N ILE A 143 -18.10 -20.89 16.60
CA ILE A 143 -18.40 -21.39 17.96
C ILE A 143 -19.91 -21.42 18.26
N LYS A 144 -20.72 -20.66 17.51
CA LYS A 144 -22.17 -20.56 17.71
C LYS A 144 -23.00 -21.56 16.89
N ASN A 145 -22.37 -22.26 15.95
CA ASN A 145 -22.98 -23.29 15.10
C ASN A 145 -22.52 -24.67 15.53
#